data_AF-A0A3B8LWS4-F1
#
_entry.id   AF-A0A3B8LWS4-F1
#
_cell.length_a   1.000
_cell.length_b   1.000
_cell.length_c   1.000
_cell.angle_alpha   90.00
_cell.angle_beta   90.00
_cell.angle_gamma   90.00
#
_symmetry.space_group_name_H-M   'P 1'
#
loop_
_entity.id
_entity.type
_entity.pdbx_description
1 polymer ?
#
loop_
_entity_poly.entity_id
_entity_poly.type
_entity_poly.pdbx_seq_one_letter_code
_entity_poly.pdbx_strand_id
1 'polypeptide(L)'
;MARTIRLESGTAKPPRFSTRIIMTTRLPTWPSLLIALLALAPVITSLGLAEDTSSKKSDEKAGKTSNRVGQTVSNFILPDHTGKQTALADLKDARFVVAVFMGTRCPIGNAYVPTLLDLQKAYAGKGVRFIGINPNLSDSTEDISTHVEKFKVTFPVLVDSEQRAADLFGAQRTPEVFVLDARRTIRYQGRIDDRFGYLYKREKSRKQELQEALDQLLDGKPVAVASTEAVGCLITRKERLKEQGTITYARHVSRILQQKCAECHHKNTAAPFSLVSYDEAKNWSSTIKEAVVQRRMPPWHADPRYGHFSNNMRLTQKEIDTLVAWIDNGTPMGETCDLPPKKEYGDGWVIGKPDAVFKMPRKYTVKARGTVRYQYFVTKTNFQEDVWVQAAEARPGNRSVVHHIIVYFRPAGSRRTRRLKSIVGTAPGEDPEIWPLGTGKKIPAGSELVWQLHYTPTGKVETDRSEVGLIFCKKPPRRPVRGKAAINARFQIPPGASNHRVVSSTRFSRDAELISLMPHMHLRGKDFLYRALYPDGKKEVLLSVPGYDFNWQHRYRFAKPFRVPAGTKIECIAHFDNSTDNPANPDPKKAVRWGDQTWQEMMIGFINYIDAPVR
;
A
#
# COMPACT_ATOMS: atom_id res chain seq x y z
N MET A 1 -12.24 36.60 53.14
CA MET A 1 -13.52 36.15 53.71
C MET A 1 -14.05 35.02 52.86
N ALA A 2 -14.17 33.85 53.46
CA ALA A 2 -14.66 32.62 52.86
C ALA A 2 -16.17 32.68 52.61
N ARG A 3 -16.65 32.05 51.52
CA ARG A 3 -17.96 31.39 51.52
C ARG A 3 -17.99 30.25 50.51
N THR A 4 -17.86 29.06 51.08
CA THR A 4 -18.13 27.74 50.53
C THR A 4 -19.61 27.62 50.14
N ILE A 5 -19.91 27.10 48.95
CA ILE A 5 -21.23 26.51 48.66
C ILE A 5 -21.02 25.10 48.12
N ARG A 6 -21.52 24.17 48.92
CA ARG A 6 -21.67 22.73 48.73
C ARG A 6 -22.86 22.50 47.79
N LEU A 7 -22.75 21.61 46.80
CA LEU A 7 -23.92 21.01 46.17
C LEU A 7 -23.72 19.50 46.08
N GLU A 8 -24.70 18.81 46.66
CA GLU A 8 -24.74 17.38 46.96
C GLU A 8 -25.08 16.53 45.74
N SER A 9 -24.62 15.28 45.81
CA SER A 9 -24.89 14.18 44.89
C SER A 9 -26.32 13.66 45.02
N GLY A 10 -27.17 13.93 44.03
CA GLY A 10 -28.47 13.28 43.86
C GLY A 10 -28.37 12.09 42.90
N THR A 11 -28.60 10.88 43.42
CA THR A 11 -28.68 9.63 42.66
C THR A 11 -30.10 9.41 42.14
N ALA A 12 -30.28 9.34 40.82
CA ALA A 12 -31.57 9.02 40.21
C ALA A 12 -31.59 7.56 39.74
N LYS A 13 -32.48 6.75 40.36
CA LYS A 13 -32.84 5.39 39.94
C LYS A 13 -33.76 5.43 38.69
N PRO A 14 -33.66 4.46 37.76
CA PRO A 14 -34.63 4.30 36.67
C PRO A 14 -35.89 3.52 37.12
N PRO A 15 -37.04 3.70 36.45
CA PRO A 15 -38.31 3.10 36.86
C PRO A 15 -38.41 1.62 36.49
N ARG A 16 -39.05 0.86 37.39
CA ARG A 16 -39.48 -0.53 37.18
C ARG A 16 -40.83 -0.52 36.45
N PHE A 17 -40.94 -1.24 35.34
CA PHE A 17 -42.22 -1.69 34.81
C PHE A 17 -42.38 -3.18 35.07
N SER A 18 -43.49 -3.52 35.70
CA SER A 18 -43.97 -4.86 36.02
C SER A 18 -45.05 -5.23 35.01
N THR A 19 -44.86 -6.33 34.28
CA THR A 19 -45.98 -7.07 33.69
C THR A 19 -45.69 -8.56 33.76
N ARG A 20 -46.66 -9.32 34.27
CA ARG A 20 -46.58 -10.73 34.64
C ARG A 20 -47.63 -11.48 33.80
N ILE A 21 -47.31 -12.74 33.45
CA ILE A 21 -48.20 -13.86 33.03
C ILE A 21 -48.68 -13.73 31.56
N ILE A 22 -48.59 -14.71 30.66
CA ILE A 22 -49.14 -16.09 30.67
C ILE A 22 -48.30 -17.03 29.77
N MET A 23 -47.97 -18.22 30.30
CA MET A 23 -47.53 -19.39 29.52
C MET A 23 -48.74 -20.04 28.86
N THR A 24 -48.66 -20.34 27.57
CA THR A 24 -49.43 -21.42 26.95
C THR A 24 -48.56 -22.17 25.95
N THR A 25 -48.40 -23.45 26.24
CA THR A 25 -47.84 -24.51 25.41
C THR A 25 -48.67 -24.72 24.15
N ARG A 26 -48.02 -25.04 23.02
CA ARG A 26 -48.47 -26.03 22.02
C ARG A 26 -47.38 -26.26 20.96
N LEU A 27 -46.94 -27.52 20.90
CA LEU A 27 -46.19 -28.13 19.79
C LEU A 27 -47.10 -28.29 18.55
N PRO A 28 -46.49 -28.50 17.37
CA PRO A 28 -47.03 -29.50 16.46
C PRO A 28 -45.97 -30.52 16.01
N THR A 29 -46.53 -31.71 15.79
CA THR A 29 -46.00 -33.02 15.44
C THR A 29 -45.76 -33.23 13.93
N TRP A 30 -44.66 -33.95 13.63
CA TRP A 30 -44.52 -35.08 12.67
C TRP A 30 -44.31 -34.82 11.16
N PRO A 31 -43.77 -35.80 10.36
CA PRO A 31 -43.02 -37.03 10.70
C PRO A 31 -41.74 -37.29 9.86
N SER A 32 -41.07 -38.38 10.24
CA SER A 32 -39.94 -39.10 9.66
C SER A 32 -40.10 -39.58 8.20
N LEU A 33 -38.98 -39.68 7.47
CA LEU A 33 -38.75 -40.72 6.45
C LEU A 33 -37.25 -40.98 6.25
N LEU A 34 -36.83 -42.15 6.72
CA LEU A 34 -35.62 -42.90 6.33
C LEU A 34 -36.02 -43.83 5.17
N ILE A 35 -35.16 -44.07 4.18
CA ILE A 35 -34.91 -45.39 3.55
C ILE A 35 -33.79 -45.32 2.48
N ALA A 36 -32.82 -46.22 2.68
CA ALA A 36 -32.00 -47.02 1.75
C ALA A 36 -30.94 -46.43 0.79
N LEU A 37 -29.69 -46.81 1.13
CA LEU A 37 -28.60 -47.25 0.24
C LEU A 37 -29.05 -48.23 -0.86
N LEU A 38 -28.40 -48.15 -2.03
CA LEU A 38 -27.95 -49.34 -2.78
C LEU A 38 -26.88 -48.96 -3.82
N ALA A 39 -25.73 -49.62 -3.71
CA ALA A 39 -24.67 -49.69 -4.72
C ALA A 39 -25.03 -50.75 -5.78
N LEU A 40 -24.53 -50.59 -7.01
CA LEU A 40 -24.08 -51.67 -7.92
C LEU A 40 -23.54 -51.09 -9.25
N ALA A 41 -22.27 -51.36 -9.54
CA ALA A 41 -21.73 -51.56 -10.90
C ALA A 41 -22.09 -53.02 -11.36
N PRO A 42 -21.77 -53.55 -12.57
CA PRO A 42 -20.82 -53.10 -13.61
C PRO A 42 -21.24 -53.38 -15.09
N VAL A 43 -20.25 -53.33 -16.01
CA VAL A 43 -20.09 -54.02 -17.32
C VAL A 43 -19.91 -53.11 -18.55
N ILE A 44 -18.63 -52.83 -18.83
CA ILE A 44 -17.87 -53.10 -20.07
C ILE A 44 -18.65 -53.18 -21.40
N THR A 45 -18.37 -52.25 -22.31
CA THR A 45 -18.11 -52.56 -23.73
C THR A 45 -17.05 -51.60 -24.28
N SER A 46 -16.02 -52.20 -24.88
CA SER A 46 -14.87 -51.59 -25.55
C SER A 46 -15.20 -51.14 -26.98
N LEU A 47 -14.63 -50.01 -27.40
CA LEU A 47 -14.13 -49.66 -28.75
C LEU A 47 -13.50 -48.27 -28.53
N GLY A 48 -12.18 -48.04 -28.48
CA GLY A 48 -11.13 -48.48 -29.38
C GLY A 48 -10.89 -47.37 -30.40
N LEU A 49 -10.00 -46.41 -30.10
CA LEU A 49 -9.17 -45.66 -31.06
C LEU A 49 -8.12 -44.78 -30.33
N ALA A 50 -6.87 -45.23 -30.46
CA ALA A 50 -5.58 -44.54 -30.59
C ALA A 50 -5.27 -43.23 -29.80
N GLU A 51 -4.31 -43.40 -28.87
CA GLU A 51 -3.09 -42.60 -28.65
C GLU A 51 -3.10 -41.09 -28.93
N ASP A 52 -2.92 -40.30 -27.86
CA ASP A 52 -1.79 -39.36 -27.81
C ASP A 52 -1.26 -39.25 -26.36
N THR A 53 -0.16 -39.96 -26.10
CA THR A 53 0.56 -39.94 -24.84
C THR A 53 1.50 -38.72 -24.79
N SER A 54 1.01 -37.60 -24.29
CA SER A 54 1.88 -36.57 -23.67
C SER A 54 1.06 -35.58 -22.84
N SER A 55 0.69 -35.99 -21.63
CA SER A 55 0.30 -35.05 -20.58
C SER A 55 1.06 -35.39 -19.30
N LYS A 56 2.36 -35.07 -19.30
CA LYS A 56 3.05 -34.83 -18.03
C LYS A 56 2.42 -33.58 -17.42
N LYS A 57 1.43 -33.78 -16.55
CA LYS A 57 1.06 -32.81 -15.53
C LYS A 57 2.32 -32.51 -14.74
N SER A 58 2.95 -31.38 -15.06
CA SER A 58 3.89 -30.73 -14.17
C SER A 58 3.08 -30.28 -12.96
N ASP A 59 3.13 -31.06 -11.89
CA ASP A 59 2.73 -30.61 -10.57
C ASP A 59 3.57 -29.37 -10.24
N GLU A 60 2.93 -28.23 -10.40
CA GLU A 60 3.41 -26.92 -10.00
C GLU A 60 3.66 -26.99 -8.47
N LYS A 61 4.92 -27.16 -8.07
CA LYS A 61 5.36 -26.94 -6.70
C LYS A 61 5.12 -25.48 -6.35
N ALA A 62 3.91 -25.16 -5.90
CA ALA A 62 3.65 -24.01 -5.06
C ALA A 62 4.67 -24.06 -3.89
N GLY A 63 5.50 -23.02 -3.79
CA GLY A 63 6.63 -22.97 -2.87
C GLY A 63 6.20 -23.17 -1.42
N LYS A 64 6.40 -24.38 -0.89
CA LYS A 64 6.49 -24.60 0.55
C LYS A 64 7.66 -23.76 1.05
N THR A 65 7.40 -22.84 1.98
CA THR A 65 8.42 -22.23 2.85
C THR A 65 9.33 -23.34 3.35
N SER A 66 10.62 -23.33 3.00
CA SER A 66 11.57 -24.31 3.53
C SER A 66 11.88 -23.93 4.98
N ASN A 67 10.95 -24.24 5.88
CA ASN A 67 11.14 -24.08 7.32
C ASN A 67 12.38 -24.89 7.74
N ARG A 68 13.40 -24.21 8.26
CA ARG A 68 14.67 -24.81 8.68
C ARG A 68 14.84 -24.90 10.19
N VAL A 69 13.78 -24.67 10.97
CA VAL A 69 13.79 -24.89 12.43
C VAL A 69 14.26 -26.32 12.73
N GLY A 70 15.16 -26.45 13.70
CA GLY A 70 15.80 -27.71 14.09
C GLY A 70 17.06 -28.06 13.30
N GLN A 71 17.38 -27.34 12.22
CA GLN A 71 18.61 -27.56 11.46
C GLN A 71 19.77 -26.75 12.04
N THR A 72 20.96 -27.34 12.04
CA THR A 72 22.20 -26.66 12.41
C THR A 72 22.78 -25.90 11.22
N VAL A 73 23.12 -24.64 11.42
CA VAL A 73 23.76 -23.80 10.42
C VAL A 73 25.27 -24.04 10.45
N SER A 74 25.82 -24.52 9.33
CA SER A 74 27.27 -24.66 9.16
C SER A 74 27.98 -23.32 9.29
N ASN A 75 29.24 -23.36 9.73
CA ASN A 75 30.04 -22.14 9.83
C ASN A 75 30.21 -21.49 8.44
N PHE A 76 30.22 -20.16 8.43
CA PHE A 76 30.56 -19.34 7.27
C PHE A 76 31.43 -18.17 7.72
N ILE A 77 32.14 -17.57 6.77
CA ILE A 77 32.95 -16.37 6.98
C ILE A 77 32.51 -15.36 5.93
N LEU A 78 32.09 -14.18 6.39
CA LEU A 78 31.69 -13.07 5.52
C LEU A 78 32.37 -11.79 6.01
N PRO A 79 32.76 -10.88 5.08
CA PRO A 79 33.17 -9.54 5.47
C PRO A 79 31.96 -8.75 5.97
N ASP A 80 32.14 -7.91 6.97
CA ASP A 80 31.18 -6.86 7.29
C ASP A 80 31.33 -5.65 6.35
N HIS A 81 30.45 -4.67 6.49
CA HIS A 81 30.49 -3.42 5.72
C HIS A 81 31.81 -2.62 5.83
N THR A 82 32.66 -2.91 6.82
CA THR A 82 34.02 -2.33 6.98
C THR A 82 35.12 -3.21 6.38
N GLY A 83 34.77 -4.37 5.84
CA GLY A 83 35.71 -5.37 5.32
C GLY A 83 36.24 -6.34 6.39
N LYS A 84 35.84 -6.20 7.66
CA LYS A 84 36.27 -7.10 8.73
C LYS A 84 35.61 -8.46 8.55
N GLN A 85 36.42 -9.51 8.45
CA GLN A 85 35.94 -10.87 8.36
C GLN A 85 35.30 -11.29 9.69
N THR A 86 34.08 -11.81 9.62
CA THR A 86 33.33 -12.33 10.78
C THR A 86 32.85 -13.74 10.46
N ALA A 87 33.22 -14.70 11.30
CA ALA A 87 32.71 -16.06 11.22
C ALA A 87 31.51 -16.27 12.15
N LEU A 88 30.58 -17.16 11.79
CA LEU A 88 29.51 -17.58 12.72
C LEU A 88 30.08 -18.22 13.99
N ALA A 89 31.20 -18.94 13.85
CA ALA A 89 31.94 -19.55 14.95
C ALA A 89 32.53 -18.52 15.93
N ASP A 90 32.80 -17.28 15.50
CA ASP A 90 33.35 -16.23 16.38
C ASP A 90 32.35 -15.82 17.47
N LEU A 91 31.05 -16.08 17.26
CA LEU A 91 29.99 -15.75 18.21
C LEU A 91 29.81 -16.82 19.30
N LYS A 92 30.76 -17.75 19.48
CA LYS A 92 30.66 -18.95 20.37
C LYS A 92 30.22 -18.64 21.80
N ASP A 93 30.52 -17.45 22.32
CA ASP A 93 30.13 -17.03 23.68
C ASP A 93 28.67 -16.59 23.79
N ALA A 94 27.96 -16.45 22.66
CA ALA A 94 26.54 -16.12 22.63
C ALA A 94 25.68 -17.37 22.89
N ARG A 95 24.84 -17.30 23.93
CA ARG A 95 23.79 -18.29 24.21
C ARG A 95 22.83 -18.41 23.03
N PHE A 96 22.47 -17.26 22.44
CA PHE A 96 21.65 -17.18 21.25
C PHE A 96 22.22 -16.16 20.25
N VAL A 97 22.13 -16.47 18.96
CA VAL A 97 22.48 -15.55 17.87
C VAL A 97 21.22 -15.24 17.08
N VAL A 98 20.87 -13.96 16.95
CA VAL A 98 19.80 -13.48 16.08
C VAL A 98 20.43 -13.02 14.76
N ALA A 99 20.21 -13.79 13.69
CA ALA A 99 20.58 -13.41 12.34
C ALA A 99 19.40 -12.73 11.65
N VAL A 100 19.59 -11.49 11.22
CA VAL A 100 18.59 -10.68 10.53
C VAL A 100 19.00 -10.51 9.08
N PHE A 101 18.28 -11.14 8.16
CA PHE A 101 18.45 -10.88 6.73
C PHE A 101 17.84 -9.53 6.41
N MET A 102 18.63 -8.59 5.92
CA MET A 102 18.20 -7.20 5.69
C MET A 102 18.72 -6.66 4.36
N GLY A 103 18.03 -5.68 3.81
CA GLY A 103 18.41 -5.01 2.57
C GLY A 103 18.37 -3.50 2.73
N THR A 104 19.16 -2.76 1.95
CA THR A 104 19.26 -1.30 2.10
C THR A 104 18.02 -0.58 1.58
N ARG A 105 17.30 -1.21 0.64
CA ARG A 105 16.15 -0.63 -0.08
C ARG A 105 14.79 -1.18 0.30
N CYS A 106 14.70 -2.20 1.18
CA CYS A 106 13.41 -2.74 1.60
C CYS A 106 12.67 -1.74 2.53
N PRO A 107 11.49 -1.20 2.16
CA PRO A 107 10.78 -0.25 3.01
C PRO A 107 10.33 -0.84 4.35
N ILE A 108 9.87 -2.10 4.34
CA ILE A 108 9.44 -2.82 5.54
C ILE A 108 10.65 -3.07 6.44
N GLY A 109 11.77 -3.55 5.87
CA GLY A 109 13.02 -3.78 6.61
C GLY A 109 13.53 -2.51 7.28
N ASN A 110 13.59 -1.42 6.53
CA ASN A 110 14.02 -0.11 7.02
C ASN A 110 13.12 0.41 8.15
N ALA A 111 11.80 0.23 8.03
CA ALA A 111 10.86 0.61 9.07
C ALA A 111 10.99 -0.24 10.35
N TYR A 112 11.55 -1.45 10.26
CA TYR A 112 11.82 -2.35 11.38
C TYR A 112 13.17 -2.14 12.06
N VAL A 113 14.15 -1.53 11.40
CA VAL A 113 15.50 -1.30 11.97
C VAL A 113 15.43 -0.76 13.40
N PRO A 114 14.59 0.26 13.71
CA PRO A 114 14.56 0.76 15.07
C PRO A 114 14.02 -0.24 16.09
N THR A 115 13.02 -1.07 15.74
CA THR A 115 12.54 -2.16 16.61
C THR A 115 13.66 -3.19 16.86
N LEU A 116 14.45 -3.52 15.83
CA LEU A 116 15.59 -4.42 15.97
C LEU A 116 16.66 -3.87 16.90
N LEU A 117 16.92 -2.56 16.89
CA LEU A 117 17.87 -1.92 17.81
C LEU A 117 17.39 -1.96 19.26
N ASP A 118 16.09 -1.77 19.50
CA ASP A 118 15.51 -1.89 20.84
C ASP A 118 15.63 -3.32 21.36
N LEU A 119 15.35 -4.32 20.53
CA LEU A 119 15.52 -5.74 20.88
C LEU A 119 17.00 -6.06 21.14
N GLN A 120 17.90 -5.66 20.24
CA GLN A 120 19.34 -5.85 20.43
C GLN A 120 19.81 -5.29 21.77
N LYS A 121 19.38 -4.07 22.13
CA LYS A 121 19.70 -3.44 23.41
C LYS A 121 19.10 -4.20 24.60
N ALA A 122 17.83 -4.61 24.51
CA ALA A 122 17.12 -5.29 25.59
C ALA A 122 17.70 -6.69 25.92
N TYR A 123 18.28 -7.36 24.92
CA TYR A 123 18.80 -8.73 25.05
C TYR A 123 20.33 -8.84 25.11
N ALA A 124 21.08 -7.76 24.85
CA ALA A 124 22.55 -7.77 24.87
C ALA A 124 23.14 -8.32 26.18
N GLY A 125 22.58 -7.94 27.32
CA GLY A 125 23.02 -8.40 28.65
C GLY A 125 22.57 -9.82 29.02
N LYS A 126 21.76 -10.48 28.17
CA LYS A 126 21.18 -11.82 28.43
C LYS A 126 21.88 -12.94 27.63
N GLY A 127 23.04 -12.65 27.04
CA GLY A 127 23.78 -13.60 26.21
C GLY A 127 23.25 -13.75 24.78
N VAL A 128 22.46 -12.78 24.30
CA VAL A 128 21.96 -12.75 22.92
C VAL A 128 22.79 -11.79 22.07
N ARG A 129 23.27 -12.24 20.91
CA ARG A 129 24.00 -11.40 19.94
C ARG A 129 23.19 -11.25 18.66
N PHE A 130 23.18 -10.05 18.10
CA PHE A 130 22.53 -9.76 16.82
C PHE A 130 23.60 -9.61 15.74
N ILE A 131 23.30 -10.12 14.54
CA ILE A 131 24.03 -9.84 13.31
C ILE A 131 23.02 -9.57 12.18
N GLY A 132 23.32 -8.58 11.34
CA GLY A 132 22.65 -8.36 10.07
C GLY A 132 23.38 -9.10 8.97
N ILE A 133 22.66 -9.60 7.97
CA ILE A 133 23.22 -10.22 6.77
C ILE A 133 22.51 -9.60 5.57
N ASN A 134 23.25 -9.01 4.63
CA ASN A 134 22.68 -8.48 3.40
C ASN A 134 23.02 -9.41 2.21
N PRO A 135 22.03 -10.15 1.69
CA PRO A 135 22.21 -11.07 0.55
C PRO A 135 21.80 -10.44 -0.79
N ASN A 136 21.46 -9.15 -0.83
CA ASN A 136 20.95 -8.53 -2.04
C ASN A 136 22.10 -8.26 -3.02
N LEU A 137 22.04 -8.89 -4.19
CA LEU A 137 23.06 -8.79 -5.25
C LEU A 137 23.32 -7.35 -5.74
N SER A 138 22.35 -6.47 -5.54
CA SER A 138 22.39 -5.09 -6.00
C SER A 138 22.90 -4.08 -4.98
N ASP A 139 23.04 -4.48 -3.73
CA ASP A 139 23.46 -3.59 -2.65
C ASP A 139 25.00 -3.67 -2.56
N SER A 140 25.69 -2.58 -2.88
CA SER A 140 27.14 -2.52 -2.74
C SER A 140 27.55 -2.41 -1.26
N THR A 141 28.80 -2.72 -0.94
CA THR A 141 29.34 -2.50 0.42
C THR A 141 29.15 -1.05 0.87
N GLU A 142 29.31 -0.08 -0.04
CA GLU A 142 29.09 1.34 0.23
C GLU A 142 27.62 1.66 0.55
N ASP A 143 26.68 1.08 -0.19
CA ASP A 143 25.25 1.22 0.11
C ASP A 143 24.92 0.68 1.50
N ILE A 144 25.55 -0.45 1.88
CA ILE A 144 25.37 -1.08 3.19
C ILE A 144 25.97 -0.20 4.29
N SER A 145 27.18 0.33 4.11
CA SER A 145 27.81 1.25 5.05
C SER A 145 26.96 2.51 5.25
N THR A 146 26.52 3.13 4.16
CA THR A 146 25.60 4.28 4.19
C THR A 146 24.30 3.94 4.93
N HIS A 147 23.76 2.74 4.71
CA HIS A 147 22.55 2.29 5.41
C HIS A 147 22.78 2.14 6.92
N VAL A 148 23.87 1.49 7.32
CA VAL A 148 24.28 1.31 8.73
C VAL A 148 24.38 2.66 9.43
N GLU A 149 25.08 3.63 8.84
CA GLU A 149 25.23 4.97 9.39
C GLU A 149 23.88 5.70 9.49
N LYS A 150 23.12 5.70 8.39
CA LYS A 150 21.87 6.45 8.27
C LYS A 150 20.78 5.96 9.22
N PHE A 151 20.71 4.65 9.46
CA PHE A 151 19.78 4.04 10.40
C PHE A 151 20.38 3.80 11.80
N LYS A 152 21.66 4.14 12.00
CA LYS A 152 22.40 3.97 13.26
C LYS A 152 22.38 2.52 13.75
N VAL A 153 22.64 1.59 12.84
CA VAL A 153 22.66 0.16 13.18
C VAL A 153 23.84 -0.13 14.12
N THR A 154 23.56 -0.77 15.26
CA THR A 154 24.55 -1.00 16.34
C THR A 154 25.12 -2.42 16.38
N PHE A 155 24.65 -3.29 15.49
CA PHE A 155 25.15 -4.66 15.35
C PHE A 155 25.87 -4.84 14.00
N PRO A 156 26.83 -5.78 13.89
CA PRO A 156 27.55 -6.02 12.65
C PRO A 156 26.59 -6.37 11.50
N VAL A 157 26.82 -5.80 10.31
CA VAL A 157 26.10 -6.15 9.08
C VAL A 157 27.06 -6.77 8.09
N LEU A 158 26.86 -8.06 7.81
CA LEU A 158 27.67 -8.90 6.93
C LEU A 158 27.21 -8.79 5.48
N VAL A 159 28.16 -8.76 4.55
CA VAL A 159 27.92 -8.71 3.11
C VAL A 159 27.93 -10.13 2.54
N ASP A 160 26.78 -10.62 2.10
CA ASP A 160 26.60 -11.98 1.55
C ASP A 160 26.40 -11.93 0.03
N SER A 161 27.39 -11.37 -0.68
CA SER A 161 27.34 -11.18 -2.14
C SER A 161 27.23 -12.48 -2.93
N GLU A 162 27.75 -13.59 -2.37
CA GLU A 162 27.65 -14.93 -2.95
C GLU A 162 26.44 -15.73 -2.41
N GLN A 163 25.60 -15.12 -1.57
CA GLN A 163 24.38 -15.69 -1.01
C GLN A 163 24.56 -17.01 -0.24
N ARG A 164 25.78 -17.29 0.24
CA ARG A 164 26.12 -18.52 0.97
C ARG A 164 25.37 -18.61 2.28
N ALA A 165 25.31 -17.51 3.04
CA ALA A 165 24.54 -17.49 4.28
C ALA A 165 23.04 -17.59 3.97
N ALA A 166 22.53 -16.85 2.99
CA ALA A 166 21.12 -16.94 2.60
C ALA A 166 20.71 -18.38 2.20
N ASP A 167 21.60 -19.17 1.59
CA ASP A 167 21.37 -20.57 1.26
C ASP A 167 21.41 -21.50 2.48
N LEU A 168 22.35 -21.29 3.40
CA LEU A 168 22.46 -22.05 4.65
C LEU A 168 21.24 -21.86 5.55
N PHE A 169 20.75 -20.62 5.67
CA PHE A 169 19.55 -20.31 6.45
C PHE A 169 18.25 -20.62 5.69
N GLY A 170 18.30 -20.74 4.36
CA GLY A 170 17.09 -20.81 3.54
C GLY A 170 16.26 -19.52 3.56
N ALA A 171 16.92 -18.37 3.75
CA ALA A 171 16.28 -17.07 3.85
C ALA A 171 15.61 -16.67 2.53
N GLN A 172 14.37 -16.19 2.58
CA GLN A 172 13.60 -15.85 1.39
C GLN A 172 13.34 -14.35 1.29
N ARG A 173 13.34 -13.65 2.42
CA ARG A 173 12.93 -12.24 2.47
C ARG A 173 13.87 -11.36 3.27
N THR A 174 13.78 -10.06 3.01
CA THR A 174 14.31 -9.00 3.85
C THR A 174 13.15 -8.09 4.30
N PRO A 175 12.87 -7.92 5.61
CA PRO A 175 13.51 -8.58 6.73
C PRO A 175 12.99 -10.01 6.96
N GLU A 176 13.89 -10.92 7.30
CA GLU A 176 13.57 -12.24 7.87
C GLU A 176 14.56 -12.53 8.99
N VAL A 177 14.08 -13.08 10.11
CA VAL A 177 14.89 -13.29 11.31
C VAL A 177 15.01 -14.76 11.67
N PHE A 178 16.20 -15.13 12.14
CA PHE A 178 16.53 -16.47 12.59
C PHE A 178 17.16 -16.40 13.99
N VAL A 179 16.71 -17.24 14.91
CA VAL A 179 17.34 -17.37 16.24
C VAL A 179 18.07 -18.71 16.30
N LEU A 180 19.38 -18.66 16.49
CA LEU A 180 20.24 -19.82 16.67
C LEU A 180 20.55 -20.03 18.15
N ASP A 181 20.61 -21.26 18.61
CA ASP A 181 21.14 -21.59 19.94
C ASP A 181 22.68 -21.72 19.95
N ALA A 182 23.22 -22.14 21.09
CA ALA A 182 24.66 -22.34 21.30
C ALA A 182 25.27 -23.38 20.34
N ARG A 183 24.47 -24.35 19.85
CA ARG A 183 24.90 -25.34 18.84
C ARG A 183 24.71 -24.85 17.40
N ARG A 184 24.27 -23.61 17.23
CA ARG A 184 23.88 -23.00 15.95
C ARG A 184 22.69 -23.70 15.28
N THR A 185 21.84 -24.34 16.07
CA THR A 185 20.58 -24.89 15.60
C THR A 185 19.52 -23.80 15.55
N ILE A 186 18.78 -23.71 14.44
CA ILE A 186 17.68 -22.75 14.27
C ILE A 186 16.53 -23.10 15.20
N ARG A 187 16.18 -22.19 16.11
CA ARG A 187 15.08 -22.32 17.06
C ARG A 187 13.88 -21.46 16.70
N TYR A 188 14.09 -20.43 15.89
CA TYR A 188 13.03 -19.58 15.34
C TYR A 188 13.40 -19.13 13.93
N GLN A 189 12.42 -19.08 13.03
CA GLN A 189 12.53 -18.51 11.68
C GLN A 189 11.25 -17.74 11.33
N GLY A 190 11.36 -16.46 10.95
CA GLY A 190 10.22 -15.76 10.36
C GLY A 190 10.24 -14.25 10.54
N ARG A 191 9.07 -13.67 10.87
CA ARG A 191 8.90 -12.22 11.04
C ARG A 191 9.38 -11.73 12.42
N ILE A 192 9.58 -10.42 12.52
CA ILE A 192 9.92 -9.75 13.77
C ILE A 192 8.68 -9.64 14.67
N ASP A 193 7.61 -9.09 14.11
CA ASP A 193 6.29 -8.94 14.71
C ASP A 193 5.21 -8.88 13.60
N ASP A 194 3.94 -8.72 13.96
CA ASP A 194 2.83 -8.60 12.99
C ASP A 194 2.48 -7.14 12.60
N ARG A 195 3.34 -6.16 12.84
CA ARG A 195 2.99 -4.75 12.63
C ARG A 195 2.81 -4.36 11.16
N PHE A 196 3.59 -4.95 10.26
CA PHE A 196 3.61 -4.59 8.83
C PHE A 196 3.10 -5.73 7.94
N GLY A 197 2.34 -5.35 6.92
CA GLY A 197 1.91 -6.19 5.80
C GLY A 197 2.11 -5.45 4.48
N TYR A 198 1.88 -6.11 3.34
CA TYR A 198 1.92 -5.43 2.04
C TYR A 198 0.81 -4.39 1.85
N LEU A 199 -0.36 -4.63 2.45
CA LEU A 199 -1.55 -3.79 2.31
C LEU A 199 -1.84 -2.97 3.59
N TYR A 200 -1.04 -3.12 4.65
CA TYR A 200 -1.34 -2.49 5.93
C TYR A 200 -0.10 -2.17 6.76
N LYS A 201 -0.22 -1.13 7.58
CA LYS A 201 0.75 -0.77 8.62
C LYS A 201 0.01 -0.46 9.91
N ARG A 202 0.26 -1.24 10.95
CA ARG A 202 -0.36 -1.03 12.27
C ARG A 202 0.44 -0.03 13.09
N GLU A 203 -0.27 0.71 13.94
CA GLU A 203 0.39 1.59 14.90
C GLU A 203 1.25 0.79 15.88
N LYS A 204 0.68 -0.31 16.40
CA LYS A 204 1.32 -1.30 17.29
C LYS A 204 1.11 -2.71 16.74
N SER A 205 2.08 -3.59 16.99
CA SER A 205 1.89 -5.03 16.80
C SER A 205 0.91 -5.59 17.83
N ARG A 206 0.21 -6.65 17.43
CA ARG A 206 -0.63 -7.49 18.29
C ARG A 206 0.13 -8.73 18.77
N LYS A 207 1.13 -9.18 18.00
CA LYS A 207 2.01 -10.31 18.31
C LYS A 207 3.46 -9.88 18.16
N GLN A 208 4.34 -10.30 19.07
CA GLN A 208 5.75 -9.92 19.09
C GLN A 208 6.62 -11.18 18.95
N GLU A 209 6.53 -11.88 17.82
CA GLU A 209 7.00 -13.27 17.72
C GLU A 209 8.51 -13.44 17.96
N LEU A 210 9.36 -12.52 17.49
CA LEU A 210 10.79 -12.60 17.79
C LEU A 210 11.07 -12.40 19.29
N GLN A 211 10.37 -11.46 19.93
CA GLN A 211 10.55 -11.20 21.36
C GLN A 211 10.07 -12.40 22.19
N GLU A 212 8.88 -12.91 21.88
CA GLU A 212 8.28 -14.08 22.53
C GLU A 212 9.18 -15.33 22.40
N ALA A 213 9.77 -15.55 21.21
CA ALA A 213 10.71 -16.65 21.00
C ALA A 213 11.99 -16.50 21.83
N LEU A 214 12.56 -15.29 21.92
CA LEU A 214 13.75 -15.03 22.75
C LEU A 214 13.45 -15.22 24.23
N ASP A 215 12.32 -14.72 24.72
CA ASP A 215 11.92 -14.87 26.12
C ASP A 215 11.71 -16.35 26.49
N GLN A 216 11.02 -17.12 25.65
CA GLN A 216 10.83 -18.56 25.86
C GLN A 216 12.17 -19.31 25.89
N LEU A 217 13.07 -19.03 24.96
CA LEU A 217 14.38 -19.68 24.90
C LEU A 217 15.26 -19.33 26.11
N LEU A 218 15.21 -18.09 26.59
CA LEU A 218 15.96 -17.65 27.77
C LEU A 218 15.45 -18.31 29.06
N ASP A 219 14.14 -18.59 29.13
CA ASP A 219 13.48 -19.37 30.17
C ASP A 219 13.73 -20.89 30.07
N GLY A 220 14.45 -21.35 29.04
CA GLY A 220 14.67 -22.78 28.78
C GLY A 220 13.45 -23.52 28.22
N LYS A 221 12.43 -22.80 27.75
CA LYS A 221 11.20 -23.35 27.16
C LYS A 221 11.37 -23.54 25.64
N PRO A 222 10.65 -24.50 25.04
CA PRO A 222 10.54 -24.58 23.59
C PRO A 222 9.79 -23.35 23.03
N VAL A 223 10.14 -22.95 21.80
CA VAL A 223 9.44 -21.85 21.12
C VAL A 223 8.08 -22.32 20.65
N ALA A 224 7.00 -21.73 21.19
CA ALA A 224 5.62 -22.14 20.90
C ALA A 224 5.25 -21.95 19.43
N VAL A 225 5.72 -20.86 18.82
CA VAL A 225 5.56 -20.58 17.38
C VAL A 225 6.95 -20.44 16.77
N ALA A 226 7.57 -21.56 16.45
CA ALA A 226 8.95 -21.59 15.98
C ALA A 226 9.13 -21.09 14.53
N SER A 227 8.06 -21.05 13.73
CA SER A 227 8.11 -20.52 12.37
C SER A 227 6.91 -19.62 12.05
N THR A 228 7.18 -18.49 11.39
CA THR A 228 6.16 -17.56 10.90
C THR A 228 6.49 -17.08 9.49
N GLU A 229 5.46 -16.64 8.75
CA GLU A 229 5.67 -16.05 7.43
C GLU A 229 6.25 -14.63 7.56
N ALA A 230 7.45 -14.43 7.03
CA ALA A 230 8.07 -13.11 6.92
C ALA A 230 7.38 -12.27 5.84
N VAL A 231 7.31 -10.95 6.05
CA VAL A 231 6.81 -9.98 5.07
C VAL A 231 7.94 -9.02 4.74
N GLY A 232 8.17 -8.78 3.45
CA GLY A 232 9.29 -7.96 3.00
C GLY A 232 9.62 -8.10 1.52
N CYS A 233 10.78 -7.63 1.11
CA CYS A 233 11.27 -7.81 -0.26
C CYS A 233 11.82 -9.24 -0.43
N LEU A 234 11.57 -9.87 -1.58
CA LEU A 234 12.16 -11.17 -1.90
C LEU A 234 13.65 -11.03 -2.17
N ILE A 235 14.43 -12.02 -1.73
CA ILE A 235 15.84 -12.16 -2.08
C ILE A 235 15.93 -12.83 -3.47
N THR A 236 16.36 -12.08 -4.49
CA THR A 236 16.62 -12.64 -5.83
C THR A 236 17.83 -13.56 -5.77
N ARG A 237 17.65 -14.86 -6.07
CA ARG A 237 18.70 -15.88 -5.96
C ARG A 237 19.60 -15.94 -7.20
N LYS A 238 20.92 -15.91 -7.01
CA LYS A 238 21.95 -15.94 -8.08
C LYS A 238 21.77 -17.15 -9.01
N GLU A 239 21.48 -18.32 -8.45
CA GLU A 239 21.25 -19.56 -9.20
C GLU A 239 20.10 -19.49 -10.22
N ARG A 240 19.10 -18.62 -9.99
CA ARG A 240 17.94 -18.46 -10.87
C ARG A 240 18.22 -17.62 -12.11
N LEU A 241 19.35 -16.91 -12.16
CA LEU A 241 19.68 -15.97 -13.23
C LEU A 241 20.37 -16.63 -14.43
N LYS A 242 20.20 -17.95 -14.62
CA LYS A 242 20.73 -18.67 -15.78
C LYS A 242 19.83 -18.40 -16.98
N GLU A 243 20.35 -17.64 -17.94
CA GLU A 243 19.62 -17.18 -19.11
C GLU A 243 19.24 -18.34 -20.04
N GLN A 244 17.96 -18.38 -20.45
CA GLN A 244 17.39 -19.35 -21.38
C GLN A 244 16.18 -18.74 -22.12
N GLY A 245 15.58 -19.46 -23.08
CA GLY A 245 14.34 -19.04 -23.74
C GLY A 245 14.46 -17.83 -24.69
N THR A 246 13.32 -17.42 -25.28
CA THR A 246 13.25 -16.41 -26.36
C THR A 246 12.67 -15.06 -25.94
N ILE A 247 12.08 -14.96 -24.74
CA ILE A 247 11.54 -13.71 -24.21
C ILE A 247 12.66 -12.92 -23.56
N THR A 248 13.13 -11.86 -24.23
CA THR A 248 14.23 -11.00 -23.77
C THR A 248 13.80 -9.65 -23.21
N TYR A 249 14.68 -9.03 -22.42
CA TYR A 249 14.48 -7.68 -21.88
C TYR A 249 14.35 -6.65 -22.99
N ALA A 250 15.32 -6.62 -23.90
CA ALA A 250 15.42 -5.61 -24.94
C ALA A 250 14.18 -5.60 -25.84
N ARG A 251 13.74 -6.77 -26.31
CA ARG A 251 12.61 -6.91 -27.24
C ARG A 251 11.24 -6.83 -26.57
N HIS A 252 11.07 -7.39 -25.37
CA HIS A 252 9.73 -7.56 -24.80
C HIS A 252 9.51 -6.75 -23.51
N VAL A 253 10.36 -6.97 -22.50
CA VAL A 253 10.09 -6.47 -21.13
C VAL A 253 10.32 -4.96 -21.00
N SER A 254 11.34 -4.42 -21.65
CA SER A 254 11.69 -2.99 -21.61
C SER A 254 10.49 -2.08 -21.92
N ARG A 255 9.70 -2.45 -22.94
CA ARG A 255 8.49 -1.72 -23.36
C ARG A 255 7.41 -1.73 -22.28
N ILE A 256 7.17 -2.89 -21.66
CA ILE A 256 6.18 -3.04 -20.59
C ILE A 256 6.61 -2.21 -19.38
N LEU A 257 7.87 -2.34 -18.94
CA LEU A 257 8.37 -1.58 -17.80
C LEU A 257 8.33 -0.07 -18.06
N GLN A 258 8.77 0.38 -19.23
CA GLN A 258 8.73 1.80 -19.63
C GLN A 258 7.31 2.37 -19.66
N GLN A 259 6.32 1.59 -20.09
CA GLN A 259 4.94 2.03 -20.21
C GLN A 259 4.14 1.92 -18.89
N LYS A 260 4.42 0.93 -18.05
CA LYS A 260 3.56 0.53 -16.93
C LYS A 260 4.19 0.72 -15.55
N CYS A 261 5.52 0.77 -15.46
CA CYS A 261 6.22 0.73 -14.18
C CYS A 261 7.11 1.95 -13.97
N ALA A 262 7.87 2.33 -14.99
CA ALA A 262 8.98 3.25 -14.89
C ALA A 262 8.59 4.69 -14.56
N GLU A 263 7.34 5.11 -14.81
CA GLU A 263 6.83 6.42 -14.38
C GLU A 263 6.81 6.56 -12.85
N CYS A 264 6.56 5.47 -12.13
CA CYS A 264 6.66 5.45 -10.67
C CYS A 264 7.99 4.86 -10.18
N HIS A 265 8.64 3.99 -10.96
CA HIS A 265 9.89 3.31 -10.62
C HIS A 265 11.09 3.92 -11.34
N HIS A 266 11.38 5.18 -11.03
CA HIS A 266 12.62 5.85 -11.42
C HIS A 266 13.20 6.61 -10.23
N LYS A 267 14.42 7.15 -10.38
CA LYS A 267 15.06 7.96 -9.34
C LYS A 267 14.17 9.13 -8.91
N ASN A 268 14.24 9.51 -7.63
CA ASN A 268 13.51 10.64 -7.06
C ASN A 268 11.97 10.53 -7.15
N THR A 269 11.45 9.31 -7.10
CA THR A 269 10.01 9.01 -6.92
C THR A 269 9.74 8.47 -5.52
N ALA A 270 8.49 8.09 -5.23
CA ALA A 270 8.14 7.39 -3.99
C ALA A 270 8.47 5.89 -4.03
N ALA A 271 8.82 5.33 -5.20
CA ALA A 271 9.22 3.93 -5.28
C ALA A 271 10.59 3.71 -4.63
N PRO A 272 10.78 2.60 -3.90
CA PRO A 272 12.03 2.34 -3.18
C PRO A 272 13.20 1.91 -4.09
N PHE A 273 12.91 1.61 -5.35
CA PHE A 273 13.89 1.23 -6.36
C PHE A 273 13.42 1.63 -7.75
N SER A 274 14.38 1.79 -8.65
CA SER A 274 14.16 2.12 -10.06
C SER A 274 14.05 0.84 -10.89
N LEU A 275 13.39 0.94 -12.05
CA LEU A 275 13.17 -0.13 -13.03
C LEU A 275 13.44 0.37 -14.46
N VAL A 276 14.27 1.42 -14.61
CA VAL A 276 14.51 2.06 -15.90
C VAL A 276 15.66 1.42 -16.68
N SER A 277 16.42 0.51 -16.05
CA SER A 277 17.51 -0.24 -16.68
C SER A 277 17.32 -1.76 -16.53
N TYR A 278 18.03 -2.51 -17.37
CA TYR A 278 18.08 -3.97 -17.34
C TYR A 278 18.56 -4.49 -15.98
N ASP A 279 19.71 -4.00 -15.49
CA ASP A 279 20.29 -4.48 -14.23
C ASP A 279 19.35 -4.23 -13.05
N GLU A 280 18.67 -3.08 -13.03
CA GLU A 280 17.66 -2.78 -12.01
C GLU A 280 16.48 -3.75 -12.10
N ALA A 281 15.91 -3.96 -13.29
CA ALA A 281 14.81 -4.89 -13.48
C ALA A 281 15.19 -6.34 -13.12
N LYS A 282 16.39 -6.79 -13.51
CA LYS A 282 16.95 -8.11 -13.21
C LYS A 282 17.10 -8.34 -11.71
N ASN A 283 17.66 -7.36 -11.00
CA ASN A 283 17.87 -7.43 -9.56
C ASN A 283 16.57 -7.54 -8.77
N TRP A 284 15.51 -6.87 -9.23
CA TRP A 284 14.19 -6.91 -8.59
C TRP A 284 13.24 -7.95 -9.19
N SER A 285 13.70 -8.78 -10.12
CA SER A 285 12.89 -9.77 -10.88
C SER A 285 11.98 -10.63 -9.99
N SER A 286 12.51 -11.18 -8.89
CA SER A 286 11.69 -12.00 -7.98
C SER A 286 10.55 -11.20 -7.34
N THR A 287 10.82 -9.95 -6.95
CA THR A 287 9.81 -9.03 -6.40
C THR A 287 8.82 -8.57 -7.47
N ILE A 288 9.28 -8.31 -8.70
CA ILE A 288 8.42 -7.97 -9.85
C ILE A 288 7.44 -9.12 -10.10
N LYS A 289 7.95 -10.36 -10.26
CA LYS A 289 7.12 -11.55 -10.50
C LYS A 289 6.04 -11.70 -9.43
N GLU A 290 6.41 -11.65 -8.15
CA GLU A 290 5.45 -11.77 -7.05
C GLU A 290 4.39 -10.67 -7.12
N ALA A 291 4.80 -9.41 -7.33
CA ALA A 291 3.88 -8.29 -7.33
C ALA A 291 2.91 -8.30 -8.52
N VAL A 292 3.36 -8.68 -9.73
CA VAL A 292 2.50 -8.71 -10.93
C VAL A 292 1.59 -9.93 -10.95
N VAL A 293 2.06 -11.10 -10.50
CA VAL A 293 1.23 -12.32 -10.38
C VAL A 293 0.12 -12.11 -9.35
N GLN A 294 0.45 -11.49 -8.22
CA GLN A 294 -0.55 -11.13 -7.20
C GLN A 294 -1.37 -9.89 -7.54
N ARG A 295 -1.14 -9.26 -8.71
CA ARG A 295 -1.80 -8.02 -9.16
C ARG A 295 -1.72 -6.87 -8.14
N ARG A 296 -0.67 -6.84 -7.31
CA ARG A 296 -0.36 -5.71 -6.42
C ARG A 296 0.24 -4.54 -7.18
N MET A 297 0.88 -4.82 -8.32
CA MET A 297 1.50 -3.80 -9.17
C MET A 297 1.16 -4.02 -10.65
N PRO A 298 0.96 -2.95 -11.42
CA PRO A 298 0.64 -1.60 -10.96
C PRO A 298 -0.68 -1.58 -10.15
N PRO A 299 -0.83 -0.69 -9.16
CA PRO A 299 -1.93 -0.72 -8.19
C PRO A 299 -3.25 -0.17 -8.78
N TRP A 300 -3.73 -0.78 -9.87
CA TRP A 300 -4.93 -0.35 -10.58
C TRP A 300 -6.11 -1.27 -10.30
N HIS A 301 -6.96 -0.86 -9.37
CA HIS A 301 -8.04 -1.69 -8.84
C HIS A 301 -9.40 -1.50 -9.55
N ALA A 302 -9.47 -0.73 -10.63
CA ALA A 302 -10.73 -0.58 -11.38
C ALA A 302 -11.04 -1.82 -12.23
N ASP A 303 -12.31 -2.23 -12.20
CA ASP A 303 -12.86 -3.27 -13.06
C ASP A 303 -12.85 -2.80 -14.53
N PRO A 304 -12.16 -3.51 -15.44
CA PRO A 304 -11.97 -3.08 -16.82
C PRO A 304 -13.26 -3.14 -17.65
N ARG A 305 -14.32 -3.77 -17.14
CA ARG A 305 -15.63 -3.81 -17.80
C ARG A 305 -16.35 -2.46 -17.77
N TYR A 306 -15.96 -1.56 -16.87
CA TYR A 306 -16.65 -0.29 -16.64
C TYR A 306 -15.69 0.88 -16.72
N GLY A 307 -16.15 1.94 -17.38
CA GLY A 307 -15.36 3.13 -17.60
C GLY A 307 -14.18 2.89 -18.56
N HIS A 308 -13.78 3.95 -19.24
CA HIS A 308 -12.57 3.96 -20.05
C HIS A 308 -11.73 5.14 -19.60
N PHE A 309 -10.58 4.85 -19.00
CA PHE A 309 -9.75 5.84 -18.33
C PHE A 309 -8.42 6.03 -19.07
N SER A 310 -8.00 7.29 -19.23
CA SER A 310 -6.75 7.63 -19.93
C SER A 310 -5.50 7.24 -19.13
N ASN A 311 -5.60 7.20 -17.80
CA ASN A 311 -4.52 6.85 -16.89
C ASN A 311 -4.54 5.37 -16.45
N ASN A 312 -5.07 4.47 -17.30
CA ASN A 312 -5.16 3.06 -16.99
C ASN A 312 -3.79 2.36 -17.02
N MET A 313 -3.26 2.07 -15.83
CA MET A 313 -1.95 1.42 -15.64
C MET A 313 -2.04 -0.11 -15.50
N ARG A 314 -3.21 -0.72 -15.64
CA ARG A 314 -3.37 -2.18 -15.52
C ARG A 314 -2.48 -2.93 -16.51
N LEU A 315 -1.88 -4.02 -16.03
CA LEU A 315 -1.27 -5.06 -16.86
C LEU A 315 -2.34 -6.03 -17.38
N THR A 316 -2.32 -6.27 -18.68
CA THR A 316 -3.01 -7.38 -19.34
C THR A 316 -2.41 -8.72 -18.93
N GLN A 317 -3.15 -9.82 -19.14
CA GLN A 317 -2.62 -11.15 -18.81
C GLN A 317 -1.38 -11.48 -19.64
N LYS A 318 -1.38 -11.16 -20.94
CA LYS A 318 -0.23 -11.33 -21.83
C LYS A 318 1.02 -10.58 -21.35
N GLU A 319 0.87 -9.35 -20.85
CA GLU A 319 2.00 -8.59 -20.29
C GLU A 319 2.54 -9.25 -19.01
N ILE A 320 1.65 -9.75 -18.13
CA ILE A 320 2.06 -10.52 -16.94
C ILE A 320 2.81 -11.78 -17.36
N ASP A 321 2.28 -12.57 -18.28
CA ASP A 321 2.88 -13.82 -18.74
C ASP A 321 4.25 -13.56 -19.38
N THR A 322 4.40 -12.44 -20.10
CA THR A 322 5.68 -12.02 -20.69
C THR A 322 6.72 -11.70 -19.61
N LEU A 323 6.33 -10.93 -18.58
CA LEU A 323 7.21 -10.62 -17.46
C LEU A 323 7.61 -11.89 -16.69
N VAL A 324 6.64 -12.77 -16.41
CA VAL A 324 6.87 -14.03 -15.71
C VAL A 324 7.80 -14.94 -16.51
N ALA A 325 7.54 -15.11 -17.81
CA ALA A 325 8.37 -15.93 -18.68
C ALA A 325 9.81 -15.41 -18.76
N TRP A 326 10.01 -14.10 -18.89
CA TRP A 326 11.35 -13.50 -18.85
C TRP A 326 12.09 -13.81 -17.54
N ILE A 327 11.39 -13.73 -16.41
CA ILE A 327 11.97 -13.95 -15.07
C ILE A 327 12.30 -15.43 -14.85
N ASP A 328 11.40 -16.34 -15.23
CA ASP A 328 11.61 -17.79 -15.11
C ASP A 328 12.70 -18.32 -16.05
N ASN A 329 12.97 -17.57 -17.11
CA ASN A 329 14.04 -17.84 -18.06
C ASN A 329 15.39 -17.21 -17.68
N GLY A 330 15.54 -16.76 -16.44
CA GLY A 330 16.80 -16.20 -15.94
C GLY A 330 17.10 -14.79 -16.45
N THR A 331 16.07 -14.04 -16.84
CA THR A 331 16.12 -12.62 -17.21
C THR A 331 17.04 -12.30 -18.41
N PRO A 332 16.97 -12.98 -19.56
CA PRO A 332 17.88 -12.72 -20.69
C PRO A 332 17.78 -11.28 -21.20
N MET A 333 18.93 -10.64 -21.47
CA MET A 333 18.98 -9.26 -22.00
C MET A 333 18.46 -9.18 -23.43
N GLY A 334 18.94 -10.07 -24.31
CA GLY A 334 18.72 -10.01 -25.75
C GLY A 334 19.55 -8.93 -26.45
N GLU A 335 19.27 -8.71 -27.73
CA GLU A 335 20.01 -7.75 -28.56
C GLU A 335 19.70 -6.30 -28.18
N THR A 336 20.71 -5.50 -27.90
CA THR A 336 20.54 -4.10 -27.46
C THR A 336 19.90 -3.21 -28.52
N CYS A 337 20.01 -3.56 -29.81
CA CYS A 337 19.34 -2.86 -30.91
C CYS A 337 17.81 -3.00 -30.88
N ASP A 338 17.26 -3.98 -30.15
CA ASP A 338 15.81 -4.15 -29.97
C ASP A 338 15.22 -3.23 -28.88
N LEU A 339 16.06 -2.50 -28.14
CA LEU A 339 15.61 -1.60 -27.08
C LEU A 339 14.73 -0.47 -27.65
N PRO A 340 13.61 -0.13 -26.99
CA PRO A 340 12.84 1.05 -27.35
C PRO A 340 13.65 2.33 -27.10
N PRO A 341 13.30 3.44 -27.76
CA PRO A 341 13.89 4.74 -27.43
C PRO A 341 13.76 5.02 -25.93
N LYS A 342 14.89 5.35 -25.31
CA LYS A 342 14.97 5.63 -23.88
C LYS A 342 14.06 6.82 -23.55
N LYS A 343 13.10 6.60 -22.65
CA LYS A 343 12.32 7.68 -22.05
C LYS A 343 13.15 8.32 -20.94
N GLU A 344 13.33 9.63 -21.02
CA GLU A 344 13.95 10.39 -19.93
C GLU A 344 12.90 10.69 -18.86
N TYR A 345 13.25 10.42 -17.61
CA TYR A 345 12.43 10.70 -16.44
C TYR A 345 13.08 11.87 -15.70
N GLY A 346 12.60 13.08 -15.97
CA GLY A 346 13.17 14.29 -15.38
C GLY A 346 12.68 14.54 -13.96
N ASP A 347 13.51 15.20 -13.15
CA ASP A 347 13.13 15.75 -11.84
C ASP A 347 12.38 17.10 -11.97
N GLY A 348 11.91 17.43 -13.16
CA GLY A 348 11.16 18.64 -13.45
C GLY A 348 9.69 18.54 -13.03
N TRP A 349 8.95 19.60 -13.31
CA TRP A 349 7.50 19.62 -13.19
C TRP A 349 6.89 18.82 -14.35
N VAL A 350 6.05 17.83 -14.04
CA VAL A 350 5.30 17.04 -15.02
C VAL A 350 4.31 17.92 -15.79
N ILE A 351 3.79 18.95 -15.13
CA ILE A 351 2.87 19.92 -15.76
C ILE A 351 3.56 20.88 -16.75
N GLY A 352 4.89 20.84 -16.88
CA GLY A 352 5.68 21.87 -17.56
C GLY A 352 6.09 23.00 -16.62
N LYS A 353 6.76 24.04 -17.13
CA LYS A 353 7.24 25.17 -16.30
C LYS A 353 6.05 25.89 -15.62
N PRO A 354 5.96 25.90 -14.28
CA PRO A 354 4.89 26.59 -13.58
C PRO A 354 5.01 28.12 -13.71
N ASP A 355 3.87 28.80 -13.76
CA ASP A 355 3.79 30.27 -13.70
C ASP A 355 3.99 30.77 -12.26
N ALA A 356 3.60 29.96 -11.28
CA ALA A 356 3.81 30.24 -9.86
C ALA A 356 4.20 28.97 -9.09
N VAL A 357 5.16 29.09 -8.18
CA VAL A 357 5.56 28.01 -7.26
C VAL A 357 5.44 28.50 -5.83
N PHE A 358 4.69 27.77 -5.02
CA PHE A 358 4.56 28.02 -3.58
C PHE A 358 5.19 26.88 -2.80
N LYS A 359 5.79 27.21 -1.65
CA LYS A 359 6.37 26.22 -0.73
C LYS A 359 5.62 26.21 0.58
N MET A 360 5.74 25.11 1.32
CA MET A 360 5.45 25.11 2.74
C MET A 360 6.23 26.26 3.43
N PRO A 361 5.58 26.98 4.38
CA PRO A 361 6.17 28.15 5.02
C PRO A 361 7.38 27.79 5.89
N ARG A 362 7.49 26.53 6.34
CA ARG A 362 8.59 26.02 7.16
C ARG A 362 8.84 24.54 6.88
N LYS A 363 10.03 24.05 7.22
CA LYS A 363 10.35 22.62 7.23
C LYS A 363 9.56 21.91 8.35
N TYR A 364 9.26 20.63 8.14
CA TYR A 364 8.68 19.76 9.16
C TYR A 364 9.61 18.57 9.43
N THR A 365 9.80 18.22 10.71
CA THR A 365 10.60 17.06 11.12
C THR A 365 9.71 15.86 11.36
N VAL A 366 9.90 14.82 10.56
CA VAL A 366 9.19 13.54 10.67
C VAL A 366 9.96 12.63 11.61
N LYS A 367 9.27 12.11 12.64
CA LYS A 367 9.83 11.15 13.58
C LYS A 367 10.14 9.80 12.92
N ALA A 368 11.07 9.04 13.49
CA ALA A 368 11.46 7.72 12.97
C ALA A 368 10.37 6.63 13.08
N ARG A 369 9.43 6.74 14.04
CA ARG A 369 8.45 5.68 14.36
C ARG A 369 7.07 6.22 14.72
N GLY A 370 6.06 5.35 14.64
CA GLY A 370 4.70 5.60 15.11
C GLY A 370 3.81 6.31 14.09
N THR A 371 2.70 6.86 14.55
CA THR A 371 1.71 7.58 13.72
C THR A 371 1.99 9.09 13.75
N VAL A 372 1.92 9.76 12.59
CA VAL A 372 1.99 11.23 12.53
C VAL A 372 0.58 11.72 12.20
N ARG A 373 -0.01 12.51 13.10
CA ARG A 373 -1.30 13.15 12.81
C ARG A 373 -1.11 14.10 11.63
N TYR A 374 -2.17 14.29 10.85
CA TYR A 374 -2.18 15.26 9.75
C TYR A 374 -1.61 16.61 10.17
N GLN A 375 -0.70 17.13 9.36
CA GLN A 375 -0.06 18.42 9.56
C GLN A 375 -0.68 19.45 8.63
N TYR A 376 -0.86 20.67 9.14
CA TYR A 376 -1.43 21.77 8.38
C TYR A 376 -0.49 22.95 8.33
N PHE A 377 -0.37 23.55 7.15
CA PHE A 377 0.42 24.76 6.94
C PHE A 377 -0.37 25.76 6.09
N VAL A 378 -0.02 27.04 6.18
CA VAL A 378 -0.68 28.09 5.40
C VAL A 378 0.39 28.95 4.73
N THR A 379 0.24 29.16 3.41
CA THR A 379 1.10 30.04 2.61
C THR A 379 0.22 31.09 1.92
N LYS A 380 0.56 32.38 2.03
CA LYS A 380 -0.15 33.45 1.33
C LYS A 380 0.15 33.39 -0.17
N THR A 381 -0.86 33.55 -1.04
CA THR A 381 -0.61 33.62 -2.49
C THR A 381 -0.24 35.03 -2.94
N ASN A 382 -0.76 36.06 -2.24
CA ASN A 382 -0.66 37.47 -2.61
C ASN A 382 -1.20 37.80 -4.02
N PHE A 383 -2.11 36.99 -4.56
CA PHE A 383 -2.76 37.27 -5.83
C PHE A 383 -3.58 38.57 -5.74
N GLN A 384 -3.31 39.51 -6.64
CA GLN A 384 -4.03 40.79 -6.72
C GLN A 384 -5.37 40.66 -7.45
N GLU A 385 -5.50 39.67 -8.33
CA GLU A 385 -6.71 39.37 -9.09
C GLU A 385 -7.05 37.88 -9.01
N ASP A 386 -8.25 37.54 -9.48
CA ASP A 386 -8.69 36.14 -9.56
C ASP A 386 -7.86 35.39 -10.61
N VAL A 387 -7.24 34.28 -10.21
CA VAL A 387 -6.48 33.44 -11.14
C VAL A 387 -7.27 32.19 -11.52
N TRP A 388 -7.09 31.75 -12.75
CA TRP A 388 -7.64 30.50 -13.27
C TRP A 388 -6.52 29.51 -13.47
N VAL A 389 -6.54 28.41 -12.73
CA VAL A 389 -5.50 27.38 -12.80
C VAL A 389 -5.90 26.34 -13.85
N GLN A 390 -5.02 26.11 -14.83
CA GLN A 390 -5.14 25.11 -15.91
C GLN A 390 -4.50 23.77 -15.52
N ALA A 391 -3.39 23.83 -14.76
CA ALA A 391 -2.75 22.65 -14.20
C ALA A 391 -2.11 22.96 -12.84
N ALA A 392 -2.05 21.95 -11.96
CA ALA A 392 -1.44 22.05 -10.65
C ALA A 392 -0.75 20.73 -10.29
N GLU A 393 0.44 20.84 -9.72
CA GLU A 393 1.25 19.71 -9.26
C GLU A 393 1.75 20.01 -7.85
N ALA A 394 1.51 19.10 -6.90
CA ALA A 394 2.14 19.14 -5.60
C ALA A 394 3.34 18.18 -5.59
N ARG A 395 4.48 18.63 -5.08
CA ARG A 395 5.73 17.87 -5.03
C ARG A 395 6.21 17.72 -3.59
N PRO A 396 6.35 16.48 -3.09
CA PRO A 396 7.03 16.24 -1.83
C PRO A 396 8.47 16.75 -1.87
N GLY A 397 8.89 17.48 -0.83
CA GLY A 397 10.31 17.82 -0.65
C GLY A 397 11.15 16.60 -0.26
N ASN A 398 10.52 15.66 0.46
CA ASN A 398 11.05 14.33 0.72
C ASN A 398 9.97 13.26 0.46
N ARG A 399 10.03 12.64 -0.72
CA ARG A 399 9.11 11.59 -1.17
C ARG A 399 9.11 10.32 -0.31
N SER A 400 10.15 10.10 0.50
CA SER A 400 10.23 8.92 1.38
C SER A 400 9.27 9.00 2.56
N VAL A 401 8.98 10.21 3.04
CA VAL A 401 8.16 10.42 4.24
C VAL A 401 6.78 11.00 3.96
N VAL A 402 6.56 11.67 2.83
CA VAL A 402 5.25 12.24 2.48
C VAL A 402 4.40 11.16 1.81
N HIS A 403 3.30 10.76 2.46
CA HIS A 403 2.35 9.82 1.88
C HIS A 403 1.23 10.51 1.08
N HIS A 404 0.80 11.70 1.49
CA HIS A 404 0.05 12.57 0.60
C HIS A 404 0.17 14.04 0.96
N ILE A 405 -0.09 14.89 -0.04
CA ILE A 405 -0.26 16.34 0.10
C ILE A 405 -1.62 16.66 -0.50
N ILE A 406 -2.43 17.45 0.20
CA ILE A 406 -3.58 18.12 -0.38
C ILE A 406 -3.38 19.62 -0.20
N VAL A 407 -3.40 20.35 -1.31
CA VAL A 407 -3.32 21.81 -1.30
C VAL A 407 -4.71 22.33 -1.57
N TYR A 408 -5.28 23.03 -0.60
CA TYR A 408 -6.54 23.74 -0.73
C TYR A 408 -6.29 25.24 -0.91
N PHE A 409 -7.32 25.98 -1.32
CA PHE A 409 -7.35 27.43 -1.12
C PHE A 409 -8.40 27.84 -0.08
N ARG A 410 -8.11 28.93 0.62
CA ARG A 410 -9.01 29.64 1.52
C ARG A 410 -9.09 31.11 1.08
N PRO A 411 -10.27 31.60 0.64
CA PRO A 411 -10.44 33.01 0.28
C PRO A 411 -10.14 33.97 1.43
N ALA A 412 -9.70 35.18 1.11
CA ALA A 412 -9.50 36.25 2.07
C ALA A 412 -10.74 36.45 2.97
N GLY A 413 -10.52 36.68 4.27
CA GLY A 413 -11.59 36.89 5.26
C GLY A 413 -12.38 35.63 5.67
N SER A 414 -12.16 34.47 5.02
CA SER A 414 -12.83 33.23 5.41
C SER A 414 -12.23 32.62 6.68
N ARG A 415 -13.05 32.49 7.75
CA ARG A 415 -12.68 31.76 8.98
C ARG A 415 -12.94 30.24 8.89
N ARG A 416 -13.53 29.75 7.80
CA ARG A 416 -13.91 28.33 7.68
C ARG A 416 -12.69 27.46 7.39
N THR A 417 -12.36 26.57 8.33
CA THR A 417 -11.37 25.48 8.15
C THR A 417 -12.01 24.21 7.59
N ARG A 418 -13.35 24.08 7.65
CA ARG A 418 -14.10 22.96 7.09
C ARG A 418 -14.57 23.23 5.65
N ARG A 419 -14.54 22.21 4.80
CA ARG A 419 -14.97 22.21 3.39
C ARG A 419 -14.13 23.13 2.48
N LEU A 420 -12.82 23.17 2.72
CA LEU A 420 -11.90 23.85 1.82
C LEU A 420 -11.94 23.20 0.42
N LYS A 421 -11.78 24.02 -0.62
CA LYS A 421 -11.77 23.54 -2.01
C LYS A 421 -10.34 23.13 -2.36
N SER A 422 -10.14 21.85 -2.65
CA SER A 422 -8.82 21.32 -3.05
C SER A 422 -8.43 21.91 -4.41
N ILE A 423 -7.18 22.30 -4.59
CA ILE A 423 -6.57 22.66 -5.88
C ILE A 423 -6.00 21.39 -6.51
N VAL A 424 -5.14 20.71 -5.76
CA VAL A 424 -4.43 19.49 -6.15
C VAL A 424 -4.22 18.59 -4.94
N GLY A 425 -4.28 17.29 -5.17
CA GLY A 425 -3.81 16.27 -4.24
C GLY A 425 -2.73 15.43 -4.92
N THR A 426 -1.76 14.95 -4.15
CA THR A 426 -0.82 13.93 -4.61
C THR A 426 -0.65 12.87 -3.52
N ALA A 427 -0.54 11.63 -3.95
CA ALA A 427 -0.13 10.46 -3.19
C ALA A 427 0.80 9.63 -4.09
N PRO A 428 1.54 8.64 -3.59
CA PRO A 428 2.26 7.70 -4.44
C PRO A 428 1.35 7.15 -5.56
N GLY A 429 1.79 7.30 -6.82
CA GLY A 429 1.04 6.85 -7.99
C GLY A 429 -0.07 7.78 -8.49
N GLU A 430 -0.25 8.98 -7.92
CA GLU A 430 -1.20 9.99 -8.44
C GLU A 430 -0.52 11.01 -9.33
N ASP A 431 -1.06 11.18 -10.56
CA ASP A 431 -0.59 12.21 -11.48
C ASP A 431 -1.07 13.61 -11.04
N PRO A 432 -0.42 14.69 -11.53
CA PRO A 432 -0.89 16.05 -11.32
C PRO A 432 -2.33 16.28 -11.79
N GLU A 433 -2.91 17.41 -11.36
CA GLU A 433 -4.17 17.89 -11.91
C GLU A 433 -3.87 18.66 -13.20
N ILE A 434 -4.19 18.05 -14.35
CA ILE A 434 -4.13 18.71 -15.66
C ILE A 434 -5.55 18.69 -16.23
N TRP A 435 -6.16 19.86 -16.37
CA TRP A 435 -7.52 19.97 -16.92
C TRP A 435 -7.47 20.20 -18.44
N PRO A 436 -8.55 19.90 -19.19
CA PRO A 436 -8.61 20.17 -20.62
C PRO A 436 -8.34 21.64 -20.96
N LEU A 437 -7.69 21.89 -22.10
CA LEU A 437 -7.39 23.25 -22.57
C LEU A 437 -8.67 24.11 -22.63
N GLY A 438 -8.59 25.34 -22.12
CA GLY A 438 -9.72 26.27 -22.08
C GLY A 438 -10.71 26.01 -20.94
N THR A 439 -10.36 25.08 -20.03
CA THR A 439 -11.03 24.87 -18.75
C THR A 439 -10.06 25.15 -17.61
N GLY A 440 -10.56 25.41 -16.41
CA GLY A 440 -9.69 25.63 -15.27
C GLY A 440 -10.44 25.89 -13.98
N LYS A 441 -9.70 25.94 -12.88
CA LYS A 441 -10.22 26.16 -11.54
C LYS A 441 -9.91 27.56 -11.04
N LYS A 442 -10.93 28.28 -10.59
CA LYS A 442 -10.78 29.63 -10.04
C LYS A 442 -10.18 29.60 -8.64
N ILE A 443 -9.16 30.41 -8.41
CA ILE A 443 -8.68 30.81 -7.08
C ILE A 443 -8.91 32.32 -6.94
N PRO A 444 -9.77 32.76 -6.01
CA PRO A 444 -10.03 34.18 -5.82
C PRO A 444 -8.80 34.98 -5.38
N ALA A 445 -8.77 36.27 -5.73
CA ALA A 445 -7.77 37.23 -5.26
C ALA A 445 -7.62 37.18 -3.73
N GLY A 446 -6.39 37.40 -3.23
CA GLY A 446 -6.07 37.41 -1.80
C GLY A 446 -6.21 36.07 -1.08
N SER A 447 -6.46 34.96 -1.79
CA SER A 447 -6.57 33.64 -1.16
C SER A 447 -5.26 33.18 -0.51
N GLU A 448 -5.37 32.29 0.47
CA GLU A 448 -4.23 31.56 1.04
C GLU A 448 -4.28 30.10 0.61
N LEU A 449 -3.11 29.48 0.46
CA LEU A 449 -2.97 28.05 0.29
C LEU A 449 -2.95 27.37 1.65
N VAL A 450 -3.81 26.38 1.84
CA VAL A 450 -3.83 25.53 3.03
C VAL A 450 -3.31 24.15 2.63
N TRP A 451 -2.18 23.77 3.21
CA TRP A 451 -1.54 22.49 2.98
C TRP A 451 -2.02 21.52 4.04
N GLN A 452 -2.41 20.32 3.63
CA GLN A 452 -2.68 19.19 4.50
C GLN A 452 -1.72 18.07 4.10
N LEU A 453 -0.86 17.64 5.02
CA LEU A 453 0.14 16.59 4.77
C LEU A 453 -0.04 15.43 5.74
N HIS A 454 0.09 14.23 5.20
CA HIS A 454 0.19 13.00 5.98
C HIS A 454 1.57 12.38 5.75
N TYR A 455 2.28 12.19 6.86
CA TYR A 455 3.63 11.66 6.86
C TYR A 455 3.66 10.23 7.37
N THR A 456 4.48 9.40 6.71
CA THR A 456 4.75 8.02 7.11
C THR A 456 6.19 7.90 7.59
N PRO A 457 6.42 7.58 8.88
CA PRO A 457 7.76 7.29 9.37
C PRO A 457 8.41 6.10 8.65
N THR A 458 9.70 6.25 8.34
CA THR A 458 10.53 5.36 7.50
C THR A 458 11.54 4.54 8.29
N GLY A 459 11.59 4.69 9.62
CA GLY A 459 12.62 4.11 10.48
C GLY A 459 13.73 5.07 10.87
N LYS A 460 13.77 6.30 10.32
CA LYS A 460 14.73 7.34 10.68
C LYS A 460 14.08 8.71 10.76
N VAL A 461 14.72 9.63 11.49
CA VAL A 461 14.27 11.03 11.56
C VAL A 461 14.62 11.71 10.24
N GLU A 462 13.65 12.37 9.63
CA GLU A 462 13.83 13.07 8.35
C GLU A 462 13.14 14.42 8.37
N THR A 463 13.39 15.23 7.35
CA THR A 463 12.69 16.51 7.17
C THR A 463 12.03 16.57 5.80
N ASP A 464 10.97 17.37 5.72
CA ASP A 464 10.27 17.68 4.48
C ASP A 464 9.97 19.18 4.39
N ARG A 465 9.98 19.68 3.16
CA ARG A 465 9.43 20.99 2.79
C ARG A 465 8.90 20.89 1.37
N SER A 466 7.64 20.50 1.27
CA SER A 466 6.95 20.32 0.01
C SER A 466 6.61 21.63 -0.70
N GLU A 467 6.37 21.54 -2.01
CA GLU A 467 6.04 22.65 -2.90
C GLU A 467 4.86 22.33 -3.83
N VAL A 468 4.28 23.36 -4.44
CA VAL A 468 3.19 23.25 -5.42
C VAL A 468 3.42 24.23 -6.55
N GLY A 469 3.34 23.73 -7.78
CA GLY A 469 3.45 24.50 -9.01
C GLY A 469 2.07 24.67 -9.62
N LEU A 470 1.77 25.88 -10.11
CA LEU A 470 0.53 26.22 -10.78
C LEU A 470 0.83 26.76 -12.18
N ILE A 471 0.07 26.29 -13.17
CA ILE A 471 0.01 26.88 -14.51
C ILE A 471 -1.36 27.53 -14.67
N PHE A 472 -1.38 28.78 -15.12
CA PHE A 472 -2.59 29.57 -15.28
C PHE A 472 -3.18 29.46 -16.69
N CYS A 473 -4.50 29.60 -16.79
CA CYS A 473 -5.18 29.74 -18.07
C CYS A 473 -4.79 31.09 -18.71
N LYS A 474 -4.45 31.08 -20.00
CA LYS A 474 -4.14 32.32 -20.76
C LYS A 474 -5.31 33.29 -20.84
N LYS A 475 -6.54 32.78 -20.75
CA LYS A 475 -7.80 33.54 -20.72
C LYS A 475 -8.77 32.87 -19.73
N PRO A 476 -9.69 33.63 -19.10
CA PRO A 476 -10.74 33.03 -18.27
C PRO A 476 -11.52 31.94 -19.04
N PRO A 477 -11.64 30.72 -18.49
CA PRO A 477 -12.30 29.61 -19.16
C PRO A 477 -13.81 29.84 -19.26
N ARG A 478 -14.38 29.56 -20.44
CA ARG A 478 -15.85 29.61 -20.64
C ARG A 478 -16.58 28.51 -19.85
N ARG A 479 -15.90 27.37 -19.64
CA ARG A 479 -16.43 26.16 -18.98
C ARG A 479 -15.51 25.80 -17.81
N PRO A 480 -15.69 26.41 -16.64
CA PRO A 480 -14.80 26.19 -15.49
C PRO A 480 -14.98 24.79 -14.92
N VAL A 481 -13.88 24.19 -14.45
CA VAL A 481 -13.90 22.89 -13.78
C VAL A 481 -14.53 23.03 -12.40
N ARG A 482 -15.48 22.14 -12.10
CA ARG A 482 -16.22 22.08 -10.84
C ARG A 482 -16.01 20.74 -10.15
N GLY A 483 -15.98 20.79 -8.82
CA GLY A 483 -15.96 19.60 -7.97
C GLY A 483 -17.33 19.36 -7.35
N LYS A 484 -17.76 18.11 -7.35
CA LYS A 484 -18.94 17.61 -6.64
C LYS A 484 -18.52 16.40 -5.81
N ALA A 485 -19.28 16.12 -4.75
CA ALA A 485 -19.04 14.95 -3.92
C ALA A 485 -20.37 14.30 -3.53
N ALA A 486 -20.41 12.97 -3.60
CA ALA A 486 -21.41 12.17 -2.92
C ALA A 486 -20.85 11.80 -1.54
N ILE A 487 -21.45 12.32 -0.47
CA ILE A 487 -20.95 12.18 0.90
C ILE A 487 -22.06 11.62 1.78
N ASN A 488 -21.72 10.63 2.60
CA ASN A 488 -22.54 10.23 3.74
C ASN A 488 -21.68 10.31 5.01
N ALA A 489 -21.96 11.28 5.88
CA ALA A 489 -21.24 11.48 7.14
C ALA A 489 -22.00 10.93 8.37
N ARG A 490 -23.15 10.30 8.17
CA ARG A 490 -24.05 9.84 9.25
C ARG A 490 -23.95 8.34 9.53
N PHE A 491 -23.19 7.59 8.74
CA PHE A 491 -23.06 6.15 8.93
C PHE A 491 -22.36 5.80 10.25
N GLN A 492 -22.60 4.57 10.71
CA GLN A 492 -21.87 3.94 11.78
C GLN A 492 -21.63 2.49 11.38
N ILE A 493 -20.37 2.10 11.26
CA ILE A 493 -19.98 0.72 10.99
C ILE A 493 -20.00 -0.04 12.33
N PRO A 494 -20.80 -1.10 12.48
CA PRO A 494 -20.83 -1.89 13.71
C PRO A 494 -19.49 -2.60 13.98
N PRO A 495 -19.16 -2.90 15.25
CA PRO A 495 -18.07 -3.82 15.59
C PRO A 495 -18.23 -5.15 14.85
N GLY A 496 -17.12 -5.74 14.39
CA GLY A 496 -17.10 -7.08 13.79
C GLY A 496 -17.71 -7.21 12.38
N ALA A 497 -18.34 -6.15 11.83
CA ALA A 497 -19.00 -6.23 10.53
C ALA A 497 -18.00 -6.40 9.38
N SER A 498 -18.04 -7.52 8.65
CA SER A 498 -17.09 -7.82 7.58
C SER A 498 -17.42 -7.21 6.21
N ASN A 499 -18.64 -6.68 6.05
CA ASN A 499 -19.10 -6.12 4.77
C ASN A 499 -20.21 -5.06 4.94
N HIS A 500 -19.98 -4.05 5.76
CA HIS A 500 -20.97 -3.02 6.06
C HIS A 500 -21.17 -2.06 4.88
N ARG A 501 -22.38 -2.00 4.33
CA ARG A 501 -22.73 -1.19 3.16
C ARG A 501 -23.11 0.25 3.54
N VAL A 502 -22.52 1.23 2.86
CA VAL A 502 -22.87 2.64 2.96
C VAL A 502 -23.16 3.21 1.57
N VAL A 503 -24.22 3.99 1.44
CA VAL A 503 -24.61 4.64 0.19
C VAL A 503 -24.59 6.16 0.37
N SER A 504 -24.15 6.85 -0.67
CA SER A 504 -24.31 8.30 -0.83
C SER A 504 -24.68 8.62 -2.27
N SER A 505 -25.10 9.86 -2.53
CA SER A 505 -25.39 10.27 -3.90
C SER A 505 -25.33 11.77 -4.08
N THR A 506 -25.27 12.21 -5.34
CA THR A 506 -25.35 13.61 -5.73
C THR A 506 -26.05 13.74 -7.08
N ARG A 507 -26.80 14.82 -7.30
CA ARG A 507 -27.60 15.04 -8.54
C ARG A 507 -27.07 16.22 -9.34
N PHE A 508 -27.09 16.11 -10.67
CA PHE A 508 -26.74 17.20 -11.59
C PHE A 508 -28.01 17.96 -11.98
N SER A 509 -28.00 19.29 -11.86
CA SER A 509 -29.13 20.15 -12.23
C SER A 509 -29.05 20.68 -13.66
N ARG A 510 -27.91 20.47 -14.32
CA ARG A 510 -27.63 20.84 -15.70
C ARG A 510 -26.91 19.68 -16.37
N ASP A 511 -26.94 19.63 -17.69
CA ASP A 511 -26.07 18.75 -18.45
C ASP A 511 -24.61 18.99 -18.04
N ALA A 512 -23.87 17.90 -17.86
CA ALA A 512 -22.49 17.93 -17.41
C ALA A 512 -21.65 16.92 -18.19
N GLU A 513 -20.36 17.20 -18.28
CA GLU A 513 -19.35 16.27 -18.74
C GLU A 513 -18.43 15.94 -17.57
N LEU A 514 -18.46 14.68 -17.13
CA LEU A 514 -17.64 14.17 -16.05
C LEU A 514 -16.21 13.98 -16.55
N ILE A 515 -15.25 14.56 -15.85
CA ILE A 515 -13.82 14.50 -16.19
C ILE A 515 -13.15 13.36 -15.44
N SER A 516 -13.45 13.22 -14.16
CA SER A 516 -12.87 12.15 -13.34
C SER A 516 -13.71 11.80 -12.13
N LEU A 517 -13.47 10.58 -11.64
CA LEU A 517 -14.05 10.01 -10.42
C LEU A 517 -12.91 9.65 -9.48
N MET A 518 -13.12 9.78 -8.17
CA MET A 518 -12.12 9.42 -7.16
C MET A 518 -12.82 8.95 -5.88
N PRO A 519 -12.87 7.63 -5.65
CA PRO A 519 -13.39 7.07 -4.40
C PRO A 519 -12.44 7.40 -3.25
N HIS A 520 -12.99 7.63 -2.07
CA HIS A 520 -12.20 7.86 -0.86
C HIS A 520 -12.87 7.25 0.37
N MET A 521 -12.08 6.40 1.05
CA MET A 521 -12.35 5.68 2.29
C MET A 521 -11.04 5.51 3.07
N HIS A 522 -11.10 5.14 4.36
CA HIS A 522 -9.91 4.83 5.17
C HIS A 522 -9.62 3.33 5.24
N LEU A 523 -9.02 2.86 6.34
CA LEU A 523 -8.43 1.53 6.51
C LEU A 523 -9.41 0.35 6.38
N ARG A 524 -10.72 0.60 6.47
CA ARG A 524 -11.75 -0.43 6.38
C ARG A 524 -12.42 -0.47 5.03
N GLY A 525 -12.13 0.48 4.14
CA GLY A 525 -12.67 0.49 2.79
C GLY A 525 -12.33 -0.82 2.05
N LYS A 526 -13.34 -1.48 1.51
CA LYS A 526 -13.22 -2.77 0.82
C LYS A 526 -13.46 -2.65 -0.67
N ASP A 527 -14.54 -1.97 -1.05
CA ASP A 527 -14.89 -1.71 -2.44
C ASP A 527 -15.67 -0.39 -2.58
N PHE A 528 -15.69 0.13 -3.82
CA PHE A 528 -16.42 1.34 -4.15
C PHE A 528 -17.02 1.27 -5.56
N LEU A 529 -18.29 1.66 -5.71
CA LEU A 529 -19.02 1.69 -6.97
C LEU A 529 -19.61 3.08 -7.24
N TYR A 530 -19.45 3.57 -8.47
CA TYR A 530 -20.18 4.72 -9.01
C TYR A 530 -21.19 4.25 -10.05
N ARG A 531 -22.44 4.66 -9.88
CA ARG A 531 -23.54 4.35 -10.79
C ARG A 531 -24.32 5.60 -11.16
N ALA A 532 -24.45 5.87 -12.46
CA ALA A 532 -25.37 6.86 -12.97
C ALA A 532 -26.80 6.30 -12.97
N LEU A 533 -27.73 7.09 -12.44
CA LEU A 533 -29.17 6.88 -12.46
C LEU A 533 -29.77 8.03 -13.28
N TYR A 534 -30.18 7.74 -14.50
CA TYR A 534 -30.66 8.73 -15.46
C TYR A 534 -32.14 9.09 -15.20
N PRO A 535 -32.61 10.27 -15.65
CA PRO A 535 -34.01 10.68 -15.49
C PRO A 535 -35.03 9.74 -16.12
N ASP A 536 -34.64 9.03 -17.19
CA ASP A 536 -35.46 8.05 -17.91
C ASP A 536 -35.52 6.66 -17.21
N GLY A 537 -34.86 6.51 -16.06
CA GLY A 537 -34.79 5.26 -15.30
C GLY A 537 -33.62 4.33 -15.68
N LYS A 538 -32.86 4.64 -16.76
CA LYS A 538 -31.66 3.89 -17.12
C LYS A 538 -30.63 3.94 -15.99
N LYS A 539 -29.86 2.87 -15.83
CA LYS A 539 -28.74 2.77 -14.88
C LYS A 539 -27.48 2.34 -15.59
N GLU A 540 -26.35 2.94 -15.23
CA GLU A 540 -25.06 2.63 -15.84
C GLU A 540 -23.94 2.72 -14.81
N VAL A 541 -23.08 1.70 -14.76
CA VAL A 541 -21.91 1.71 -13.88
C VAL A 541 -20.80 2.51 -14.55
N LEU A 542 -20.34 3.56 -13.87
CA LEU A 542 -19.30 4.45 -14.38
C LEU A 542 -17.90 4.01 -13.94
N LEU A 543 -17.80 3.46 -12.72
CA LEU A 543 -16.57 2.98 -12.10
C LEU A 543 -16.92 1.92 -11.05
N SER A 544 -16.20 0.81 -11.06
CA SER A 544 -16.22 -0.21 -10.01
C SER A 544 -14.80 -0.47 -9.54
N VAL A 545 -14.56 -0.37 -8.24
CA VAL A 545 -13.29 -0.63 -7.57
C VAL A 545 -13.53 -1.77 -6.58
N PRO A 546 -13.49 -3.05 -7.01
CA PRO A 546 -13.82 -4.20 -6.17
C PRO A 546 -12.81 -4.54 -5.07
N GLY A 547 -11.59 -4.00 -5.15
CA GLY A 547 -10.54 -4.18 -4.14
C GLY A 547 -9.91 -2.84 -3.82
N TYR A 548 -10.65 -1.98 -3.11
CA TYR A 548 -10.14 -0.68 -2.69
C TYR A 548 -8.96 -0.86 -1.73
N ASP A 549 -7.89 -0.10 -1.95
CA ASP A 549 -6.72 -0.05 -1.08
C ASP A 549 -6.49 1.39 -0.62
N PHE A 550 -6.52 1.62 0.69
CA PHE A 550 -6.28 2.94 1.29
C PHE A 550 -4.92 3.53 0.91
N ASN A 551 -3.92 2.69 0.64
CA ASN A 551 -2.59 3.16 0.23
C ASN A 551 -2.57 3.70 -1.21
N TRP A 552 -3.59 3.38 -2.01
CA TRP A 552 -3.69 3.70 -3.45
C TRP A 552 -5.03 4.35 -3.79
N GLN A 553 -5.10 5.67 -3.56
CA GLN A 553 -6.35 6.43 -3.69
C GLN A 553 -6.44 7.12 -5.05
N HIS A 554 -6.75 6.31 -6.07
CA HIS A 554 -6.62 6.77 -7.44
C HIS A 554 -7.71 7.74 -7.91
N ARG A 555 -7.29 8.76 -8.68
CA ARG A 555 -8.21 9.49 -9.56
C ARG A 555 -8.33 8.77 -10.89
N TYR A 556 -9.54 8.35 -11.23
CA TYR A 556 -9.88 7.73 -12.50
C TYR A 556 -10.31 8.79 -13.51
N ARG A 557 -9.43 9.13 -14.47
CA ARG A 557 -9.69 10.18 -15.47
C ARG A 557 -10.27 9.57 -16.73
N PHE A 558 -11.47 9.98 -17.12
CA PHE A 558 -12.09 9.44 -18.32
C PHE A 558 -11.24 9.78 -19.56
N ALA A 559 -11.06 8.81 -20.45
CA ALA A 559 -10.32 9.01 -21.71
C ALA A 559 -11.01 10.05 -22.61
N LYS A 560 -12.34 10.13 -22.53
CA LYS A 560 -13.17 11.19 -23.09
C LYS A 560 -14.16 11.63 -22.02
N PRO A 561 -14.39 12.94 -21.78
CA PRO A 561 -15.34 13.39 -20.78
C PRO A 561 -16.70 12.71 -20.94
N PHE A 562 -17.24 12.16 -19.85
CA PHE A 562 -18.45 11.34 -19.88
C PHE A 562 -19.68 12.22 -19.69
N ARG A 563 -20.55 12.32 -20.71
CA ARG A 563 -21.72 13.22 -20.66
C ARG A 563 -22.85 12.62 -19.83
N VAL A 564 -23.45 13.44 -18.96
CA VAL A 564 -24.68 13.11 -18.22
C VAL A 564 -25.71 14.24 -18.40
N PRO A 565 -26.99 13.93 -18.68
CA PRO A 565 -28.02 14.96 -18.79
C PRO A 565 -28.39 15.54 -17.42
N ALA A 566 -28.99 16.73 -17.44
CA ALA A 566 -29.65 17.31 -16.27
C ALA A 566 -30.61 16.30 -15.62
N GLY A 567 -30.67 16.30 -14.30
CA GLY A 567 -31.45 15.35 -13.51
C GLY A 567 -30.71 14.05 -13.17
N THR A 568 -29.60 13.71 -13.84
CA THR A 568 -28.84 12.49 -13.53
C THR A 568 -28.36 12.48 -12.08
N LYS A 569 -28.60 11.37 -11.37
CA LYS A 569 -28.11 11.13 -10.01
C LYS A 569 -26.93 10.16 -10.09
N ILE A 570 -25.77 10.57 -9.58
CA ILE A 570 -24.64 9.68 -9.37
C ILE A 570 -24.76 9.11 -7.96
N GLU A 571 -24.98 7.80 -7.91
CA GLU A 571 -25.00 7.01 -6.69
C GLU A 571 -23.62 6.41 -6.44
N CYS A 572 -23.17 6.47 -5.20
CA CYS A 572 -21.92 5.89 -4.74
C CYS A 572 -22.23 4.86 -3.65
N ILE A 573 -21.70 3.65 -3.82
CA ILE A 573 -21.90 2.53 -2.89
C ILE A 573 -20.52 2.07 -2.43
N ALA A 574 -20.33 1.98 -1.12
CA ALA A 574 -19.09 1.55 -0.49
C ALA A 574 -19.38 0.41 0.48
N HIS A 575 -18.42 -0.50 0.64
CA HIS A 575 -18.44 -1.49 1.72
C HIS A 575 -17.22 -1.35 2.62
N PHE A 576 -17.42 -1.61 3.90
CA PHE A 576 -16.39 -1.54 4.93
C PHE A 576 -16.23 -2.86 5.68
N ASP A 577 -14.99 -3.25 5.95
CA ASP A 577 -14.64 -4.41 6.77
C ASP A 577 -14.07 -3.97 8.13
N ASN A 578 -14.91 -4.01 9.16
CA ASN A 578 -14.57 -3.79 10.56
C ASN A 578 -14.46 -5.10 11.36
N SER A 579 -14.26 -6.23 10.68
CA SER A 579 -14.02 -7.53 11.32
C SER A 579 -12.57 -7.70 11.80
N THR A 580 -12.30 -8.81 12.48
CA THR A 580 -10.96 -9.25 12.88
C THR A 580 -10.10 -9.67 11.69
N ASP A 581 -10.73 -10.04 10.57
CA ASP A 581 -10.06 -10.59 9.40
C ASP A 581 -9.42 -9.50 8.55
N ASN A 582 -9.90 -8.25 8.66
CA ASN A 582 -9.22 -7.10 8.09
C ASN A 582 -7.93 -6.81 8.88
N PRO A 583 -6.75 -7.06 8.29
CA PRO A 583 -5.51 -6.86 9.01
C PRO A 583 -5.20 -5.37 9.25
N ALA A 584 -5.72 -4.46 8.42
CA ALA A 584 -5.57 -3.03 8.59
C ALA A 584 -6.43 -2.46 9.71
N ASN A 585 -7.43 -3.22 10.22
CA ASN A 585 -8.35 -2.73 11.23
C ASN A 585 -7.62 -2.46 12.58
N PRO A 586 -7.59 -1.22 13.09
CA PRO A 586 -6.91 -0.93 14.35
C PRO A 586 -7.64 -1.50 15.57
N ASP A 587 -8.98 -1.61 15.54
CA ASP A 587 -9.79 -2.05 16.67
C ASP A 587 -11.17 -2.57 16.17
N PRO A 588 -11.33 -3.89 15.97
CA PRO A 588 -12.58 -4.48 15.45
C PRO A 588 -13.72 -4.49 16.47
N LYS A 589 -13.42 -4.22 17.75
CA LYS A 589 -14.42 -4.23 18.83
C LYS A 589 -15.17 -2.91 18.94
N LYS A 590 -14.71 -1.85 18.27
CA LYS A 590 -15.33 -0.52 18.32
C LYS A 590 -16.20 -0.27 17.09
N ALA A 591 -17.31 0.43 17.34
CA ALA A 591 -18.07 1.02 16.26
C ALA A 591 -17.28 2.20 15.66
N VAL A 592 -17.39 2.38 14.35
CA VAL A 592 -16.63 3.40 13.61
C VAL A 592 -17.59 4.36 12.94
N ARG A 593 -17.26 5.65 12.97
CA ARG A 593 -18.05 6.74 12.40
C ARG A 593 -17.17 7.62 11.51
N TRP A 594 -17.81 8.58 10.85
CA TRP A 594 -17.11 9.62 10.10
C TRP A 594 -16.04 10.33 10.93
N GLY A 595 -14.85 10.53 10.37
CA GLY A 595 -13.87 11.45 10.93
C GLY A 595 -12.58 11.54 10.10
N ASP A 596 -11.75 12.54 10.42
CA ASP A 596 -10.58 12.89 9.61
C ASP A 596 -9.36 12.01 9.87
N GLN A 597 -9.35 11.25 10.97
CA GLN A 597 -8.22 10.37 11.28
C GLN A 597 -8.34 9.03 10.54
N THR A 598 -7.22 8.48 10.13
CA THR A 598 -7.13 7.22 9.37
C THR A 598 -7.77 6.01 10.08
N TRP A 599 -7.86 6.01 11.42
CA TRP A 599 -8.54 4.95 12.18
C TRP A 599 -10.05 5.17 12.34
N GLN A 600 -10.55 6.36 12.01
CA GLN A 600 -11.98 6.64 11.76
C GLN A 600 -12.32 6.26 10.30
N GLU A 601 -13.48 6.66 9.78
CA GLU A 601 -13.80 6.39 8.38
C GLU A 601 -14.32 7.61 7.61
N MET A 602 -14.29 7.49 6.29
CA MET A 602 -14.96 8.39 5.36
C MET A 602 -15.64 7.60 4.26
N MET A 603 -16.69 8.18 3.69
CA MET A 603 -17.31 7.68 2.46
C MET A 603 -17.53 8.86 1.54
N ILE A 604 -16.64 9.02 0.56
CA ILE A 604 -16.70 10.12 -0.40
C ILE A 604 -16.53 9.61 -1.81
N GLY A 605 -17.53 9.87 -2.65
CA GLY A 605 -17.39 9.77 -4.09
C GLY A 605 -17.10 11.15 -4.69
N PHE A 606 -15.84 11.50 -4.90
CA PHE A 606 -15.48 12.77 -5.55
C PHE A 606 -15.71 12.68 -7.06
N ILE A 607 -16.13 13.81 -7.65
CA ILE A 607 -16.44 13.95 -9.07
C ILE A 607 -15.93 15.31 -9.55
N ASN A 608 -15.05 15.34 -10.54
CA ASN A 608 -14.73 16.56 -11.28
C ASN A 608 -15.53 16.58 -12.58
N TYR A 609 -16.09 17.74 -12.93
CA TYR A 609 -16.92 17.92 -14.12
C TYR A 609 -16.86 19.34 -14.66
N ILE A 610 -17.32 19.52 -15.89
CA ILE A 610 -17.63 20.82 -16.50
C ILE A 610 -19.10 20.82 -16.94
N ASP A 611 -19.72 22.00 -16.96
CA ASP A 611 -21.07 22.12 -17.55
C ASP A 611 -20.96 21.76 -19.04
N ALA A 612 -21.91 20.98 -19.57
CA ALA A 612 -21.92 20.64 -20.99
C ALA A 612 -22.17 21.89 -21.84
N PRO A 613 -21.75 21.93 -23.12
CA PRO A 613 -22.10 23.02 -24.01
C PRO A 613 -23.62 23.16 -24.08
N VAL A 614 -24.11 24.39 -23.96
CA VAL A 614 -25.51 24.71 -24.30
C VAL A 614 -25.65 24.42 -25.80
N ARG A 615 -26.58 23.54 -26.15
CA ARG A 615 -26.89 23.24 -27.55
C ARG A 615 -27.55 24.42 -28.23
#